data_AF-C0XNU7-F1
#
_entry.id   AF-C0XNU7-F1
#
_cell.length_a   1.000
_cell.length_b   1.000
_cell.length_c   1.000
_cell.angle_alpha   90.00
_cell.angle_beta   90.00
_cell.angle_gamma   90.00
#
_symmetry.space_group_name_H-M   'P 1'
#
loop_
_entity.id
_entity.type
_entity.pdbx_description
1 polymer ?
#
loop_
_entity_poly.entity_id
_entity_poly.type
_entity_poly.pdbx_seq_one_letter_code
_entity_poly.pdbx_strand_id
1 'polypeptide(L)'
;MARLTKLIDVAPTTFTAGSNDFYPEESPQRTVRVDAFALEADPVTNARFARFVQETGYVTVAERVPSAEEFPGVDLELLVAGALVFQPTTGPVDLRDWRQWWRFEPGASWRAPYGPSGVSHEDIPDHPVVQVA
;
A
#
# COMPACT_ATOMS: atom_id res chain seq x y z
N MET A 1 15.95 -1.95 16.20
CA MET A 1 15.11 -3.11 15.85
C MET A 1 13.66 -2.75 16.07
N ALA A 2 12.89 -2.63 14.99
CA ALA A 2 11.45 -2.48 15.06
C ALA A 2 10.84 -3.67 15.82
N ARG A 3 10.09 -3.37 16.89
CA ARG A 3 9.44 -4.40 17.70
C ARG A 3 8.19 -4.86 16.95
N LEU A 4 8.04 -6.18 16.79
CA LEU A 4 6.83 -6.78 16.26
C LEU A 4 5.66 -6.49 17.21
N THR A 5 4.45 -6.35 16.68
CA THR A 5 3.21 -6.32 17.47
C THR A 5 2.91 -7.71 18.02
N LYS A 6 1.73 -7.89 18.62
CA LYS A 6 1.28 -9.20 19.06
C LYS A 6 1.28 -10.15 17.86
N LEU A 7 2.09 -11.21 17.96
CA LEU A 7 2.06 -12.31 17.03
C LEU A 7 0.96 -13.29 17.41
N ILE A 8 0.20 -13.72 16.41
CA ILE A 8 -0.78 -14.79 16.50
C ILE A 8 -0.16 -16.00 15.81
N ASP A 9 0.02 -17.08 16.58
CA ASP A 9 0.47 -18.36 16.02
C ASP A 9 -0.67 -19.01 15.24
N VAL A 10 -0.40 -19.29 13.96
CA VAL A 10 -1.28 -20.03 13.07
C VAL A 10 -0.72 -21.44 12.93
N ALA A 11 -1.50 -22.42 13.40
CA ALA A 11 -1.14 -23.83 13.26
C ALA A 11 -1.15 -24.26 11.78
N PRO A 12 -0.39 -25.31 11.40
CA PRO A 12 -0.45 -25.86 10.05
C PRO A 12 -1.89 -26.23 9.71
N THR A 13 -2.38 -25.75 8.58
CA THR A 13 -3.79 -25.94 8.22
C THR A 13 -3.95 -26.15 6.72
N THR A 14 -5.05 -26.78 6.35
CA THR A 14 -5.48 -26.94 4.97
C THR A 14 -6.87 -26.35 4.84
N PHE A 15 -7.06 -25.46 3.88
CA PHE A 15 -8.30 -24.74 3.68
C PHE A 15 -8.58 -24.52 2.19
N THR A 16 -9.81 -24.13 1.86
CA THR A 16 -10.20 -23.74 0.50
C THR A 16 -9.94 -22.25 0.32
N ALA A 17 -9.02 -21.89 -0.57
CA ALA A 17 -8.72 -20.51 -0.94
C ALA A 17 -9.43 -20.12 -2.25
N GLY A 18 -9.87 -18.87 -2.34
CA GLY A 18 -10.57 -18.31 -3.51
C GLY A 18 -12.10 -18.41 -3.45
N SER A 19 -12.76 -17.93 -4.49
CA SER A 19 -14.22 -17.96 -4.65
C SER A 19 -14.59 -18.24 -6.11
N ASN A 20 -15.63 -19.03 -6.33
CA ASN A 20 -16.22 -19.27 -7.65
C ASN A 20 -17.46 -18.38 -7.93
N ASP A 21 -17.86 -17.56 -6.95
CA ASP A 21 -19.17 -16.88 -6.94
C ASP A 21 -19.09 -15.38 -7.28
N PHE A 22 -17.89 -14.79 -7.23
CA PHE A 22 -17.71 -13.33 -7.34
C PHE A 22 -16.83 -12.96 -8.54
N TYR A 23 -15.57 -12.65 -8.30
CA TYR A 23 -14.68 -12.15 -9.33
C TYR A 23 -13.93 -13.31 -10.02
N PRO A 24 -13.77 -13.28 -11.36
CA PRO A 24 -13.03 -14.32 -12.09
C PRO A 24 -11.60 -14.53 -11.57
N GLU A 25 -10.94 -13.48 -11.08
CA GLU A 25 -9.60 -13.54 -10.49
C GLU A 25 -9.53 -14.23 -9.12
N GLU A 26 -10.66 -14.33 -8.42
CA GLU A 26 -10.76 -15.10 -7.18
C GLU A 26 -10.97 -16.60 -7.44
N SER A 27 -11.35 -16.95 -8.67
CA SER A 27 -11.54 -18.32 -9.14
C SER A 27 -10.26 -18.95 -9.71
N PRO A 28 -10.13 -20.28 -9.72
CA PRO A 28 -11.01 -21.22 -9.05
C PRO A 28 -10.68 -21.35 -7.56
N GLN A 29 -11.66 -21.82 -6.79
CA GLN A 29 -11.40 -22.37 -5.48
C GLN A 29 -10.37 -23.50 -5.54
N ARG A 30 -9.40 -23.46 -4.63
CA ARG A 30 -8.31 -24.44 -4.55
C ARG A 30 -8.03 -24.84 -3.10
N THR A 31 -7.74 -26.12 -2.89
CA THR A 31 -7.24 -26.60 -1.59
C THR A 31 -5.79 -26.19 -1.42
N VAL A 32 -5.51 -25.38 -0.40
CA VAL A 32 -4.17 -24.89 -0.07
C VAL A 32 -3.79 -25.40 1.31
N ARG A 33 -2.56 -25.90 1.42
CA ARG A 33 -1.92 -26.20 2.70
C ARG A 33 -0.90 -25.11 3.01
N VAL A 34 -0.92 -24.63 4.24
CA VAL A 34 0.12 -23.77 4.80
C VAL A 34 0.72 -24.46 6.03
N ASP A 35 2.03 -24.32 6.20
CA ASP A 35 2.70 -24.78 7.42
C ASP A 35 2.45 -23.81 8.59
N ALA A 36 2.99 -24.10 9.76
CA ALA A 36 2.88 -23.20 10.91
C ALA A 36 3.60 -21.88 10.61
N PHE A 37 2.97 -20.76 10.96
CA PHE A 37 3.60 -19.44 10.91
C PHE A 37 3.01 -18.52 11.98
N ALA A 38 3.68 -17.41 12.24
CA ALA A 38 3.17 -16.35 13.11
C ALA A 38 2.76 -15.15 12.24
N LEU A 39 1.66 -14.49 12.60
CA LEU A 39 1.13 -13.33 11.91
C LEU A 39 0.97 -12.16 12.89
N GLU A 40 1.37 -10.96 12.48
CA GLU A 40 1.06 -9.75 13.26
C GLU A 40 -0.46 -9.52 13.28
N ALA A 41 -1.01 -9.20 14.45
CA ALA A 41 -2.44 -8.95 14.62
C ALA A 41 -2.90 -7.64 13.95
N ASP A 42 -1.98 -6.69 13.78
CA ASP A 42 -2.25 -5.34 13.30
C ASP A 42 -1.35 -5.01 12.10
N PRO A 43 -1.82 -4.21 11.13
CA PRO A 43 -0.96 -3.64 10.10
C PRO A 43 0.21 -2.86 10.69
N VAL A 44 1.29 -2.72 9.90
CA VAL A 44 2.40 -1.83 10.27
C VAL A 44 1.88 -0.39 10.30
N THR A 45 2.09 0.32 11.40
CA THR A 45 1.63 1.70 11.57
C THR A 45 2.67 2.71 11.06
N ASN A 46 2.22 3.95 10.82
CA ASN A 46 3.09 5.07 10.48
C ASN A 46 4.24 5.26 11.48
N ALA A 47 3.97 5.20 12.79
CA ALA A 47 5.00 5.34 13.81
C ALA A 47 6.07 4.22 13.74
N ARG A 48 5.65 2.98 13.47
CA ARG A 48 6.56 1.84 13.33
C ARG A 48 7.41 1.97 12.07
N PHE A 49 6.80 2.35 10.95
CA PHE A 49 7.52 2.54 9.70
C PHE A 49 8.49 3.73 9.78
N ALA A 50 8.10 4.83 10.43
CA ALA A 50 8.97 5.98 10.66
C ALA A 50 10.24 5.60 11.44
N ARG A 51 10.09 4.77 12.47
CA ARG A 51 11.24 4.21 13.19
C ARG A 51 12.13 3.35 12.29
N PHE A 52 11.54 2.47 11.47
CA PHE A 52 12.31 1.66 10.52
C PHE A 52 13.11 2.54 9.55
N VAL A 53 12.49 3.57 8.99
CA VAL A 53 13.17 4.53 8.11
C VAL A 53 14.27 5.30 8.85
N GLN A 54 14.02 5.74 10.09
CA GLN A 54 15.04 6.41 10.91
C GLN A 54 16.25 5.51 11.19
N GLU A 55 16.02 4.22 11.48
CA GLU A 55 17.09 3.26 11.78
C GLU A 55 17.89 2.83 10.53
N THR A 56 17.29 2.89 9.34
CA THR A 56 17.87 2.30 8.12
C THR A 56 18.20 3.29 7.01
N GLY A 57 17.63 4.49 7.05
CA GLY A 57 17.67 5.45 5.93
C GLY A 57 16.88 4.98 4.69
N TYR A 58 15.94 4.05 4.85
CA TYR A 58 15.16 3.52 3.72
C TYR A 58 14.34 4.60 3.02
N VAL A 59 14.34 4.55 1.68
CA VAL A 59 13.58 5.44 0.79
C VAL A 59 12.60 4.59 0.00
N THR A 60 11.30 4.81 0.16
CA THR A 60 10.25 4.07 -0.57
C THR A 60 10.30 4.35 -2.07
N VAL A 61 9.67 3.49 -2.89
CA VAL A 61 9.51 3.76 -4.32
C VAL A 61 8.77 5.09 -4.58
N ALA A 62 7.73 5.43 -3.79
CA ALA A 62 6.97 6.67 -3.96
C ALA A 62 7.82 7.95 -3.72
N GLU A 63 8.89 7.84 -2.93
CA GLU A 63 9.84 8.94 -2.67
C GLU A 63 10.90 9.09 -3.78
N ARG A 64 10.98 8.15 -4.74
CA ARG A 64 11.99 8.16 -5.82
C ARG A 64 11.41 8.79 -7.08
N VAL A 65 12.24 9.58 -7.76
CA VAL A 65 11.92 10.07 -9.11
C VAL A 65 12.01 8.90 -10.09
N PRO A 66 10.93 8.56 -10.80
CA PRO A 66 10.96 7.48 -11.79
C PRO A 66 11.88 7.83 -12.95
N SER A 67 12.56 6.83 -13.51
CA SER A 67 13.35 7.00 -14.72
C SER A 67 12.50 6.85 -15.99
N ALA A 68 12.95 7.46 -17.08
CA ALA A 68 12.32 7.29 -18.40
C ALA A 68 12.40 5.85 -18.94
N GLU A 69 13.36 5.05 -18.43
CA GLU A 69 13.47 3.63 -18.74
C GLU A 69 12.35 2.81 -18.07
N GLU A 70 12.00 3.15 -16.82
CA GLU A 70 10.88 2.54 -16.11
C GLU A 70 9.52 2.91 -16.71
N PHE A 71 9.42 4.10 -17.32
CA PHE A 71 8.19 4.65 -17.88
C PHE A 71 8.38 5.21 -19.32
N PRO A 72 8.60 4.32 -20.30
CA PRO A 72 8.83 4.76 -21.68
C PRO A 72 7.59 5.44 -22.27
N GLY A 73 7.79 6.61 -22.90
CA GLY A 73 6.72 7.36 -23.56
C GLY A 73 5.94 8.32 -22.64
N VAL A 74 6.28 8.39 -21.35
CA VAL A 74 5.80 9.45 -20.45
C VAL A 74 6.67 10.69 -20.64
N ASP A 75 6.06 11.87 -20.63
CA ASP A 75 6.78 13.14 -20.65
C ASP A 75 7.70 13.23 -19.43
N LEU A 76 8.96 13.62 -19.64
CA LEU A 76 9.96 13.74 -18.58
C LEU A 76 9.51 14.71 -17.48
N GLU A 77 8.72 15.72 -17.80
CA GLU A 77 8.17 16.66 -16.82
C GLU A 77 7.15 16.02 -15.88
N LEU A 78 6.56 14.88 -16.27
CA LEU A 78 5.60 14.12 -15.45
C LEU A 78 6.27 13.04 -14.60
N LEU A 79 7.57 12.76 -14.84
CA LEU A 79 8.35 11.81 -14.05
C LEU A 79 8.82 12.45 -12.75
N VAL A 80 7.91 12.52 -11.79
CA VAL A 80 8.18 13.05 -10.44
C VAL A 80 7.86 12.00 -9.38
N ALA A 81 8.51 12.12 -8.22
CA ALA A 81 8.15 11.30 -7.06
C ALA A 81 6.70 11.59 -6.66
N GLY A 82 5.96 10.56 -6.27
CA GLY A 82 4.54 10.66 -5.93
C GLY A 82 3.85 9.30 -5.90
N ALA A 83 2.56 9.34 -5.61
CA ALA A 83 1.72 8.15 -5.56
C ALA A 83 0.28 8.45 -5.96
N LEU A 84 -0.51 7.41 -6.20
CA LEU A 84 -1.95 7.54 -6.35
C LEU A 84 -2.60 7.80 -4.98
N VAL A 85 -3.38 8.88 -4.91
CA VAL A 85 -4.17 9.27 -3.74
C VAL A 85 -5.66 9.10 -4.07
N PHE A 86 -6.39 8.50 -3.15
CA PHE A 86 -7.83 8.33 -3.28
C PHE A 86 -8.52 9.69 -3.14
N GLN A 87 -9.37 10.03 -4.09
CA GLN A 87 -10.17 11.24 -4.07
C GLN A 87 -11.65 10.83 -4.17
N PRO A 88 -12.44 11.04 -3.11
CA PRO A 88 -13.85 10.68 -3.12
C PRO A 88 -14.61 11.46 -4.20
N THR A 89 -15.48 10.76 -4.92
CA THR A 89 -16.35 11.36 -5.92
C THR A 89 -17.61 11.93 -5.29
N THR A 90 -18.23 12.94 -5.91
CA THR A 90 -19.48 13.55 -5.42
C THR A 90 -20.70 12.63 -5.56
N GLY A 91 -20.58 11.56 -6.34
CA GLY A 91 -21.60 10.55 -6.56
C GLY A 91 -21.05 9.33 -7.31
N PRO A 92 -21.92 8.39 -7.72
CA PRO A 92 -21.52 7.20 -8.47
C PRO A 92 -20.84 7.55 -9.79
N VAL A 93 -19.82 6.75 -10.13
CA VAL A 93 -18.99 6.89 -11.33
C VAL A 93 -18.83 5.53 -12.02
N ASP A 94 -18.33 5.51 -13.26
CA ASP A 94 -18.04 4.25 -13.96
C ASP A 94 -16.89 3.51 -13.28
N LEU A 95 -17.20 2.39 -12.61
CA LEU A 95 -16.23 1.59 -11.86
C LEU A 95 -15.16 0.91 -12.72
N ARG A 96 -15.27 0.97 -14.05
CA ARG A 96 -14.23 0.49 -14.98
C ARG A 96 -13.13 1.53 -15.21
N ASP A 97 -13.35 2.78 -14.82
CA ASP A 97 -12.39 3.85 -14.96
C ASP A 97 -11.91 4.35 -13.59
N TRP A 98 -10.94 3.64 -13.03
CA TRP A 98 -10.35 3.92 -11.71
C TRP A 98 -9.78 5.33 -11.56
N ARG A 99 -9.43 6.00 -12.67
CA ARG A 99 -8.88 7.36 -12.69
C ARG A 99 -9.91 8.39 -12.21
N GLN A 100 -11.18 8.03 -12.10
CA GLN A 100 -12.22 8.93 -11.59
C GLN A 100 -12.12 9.14 -10.07
N TRP A 101 -11.52 8.22 -9.30
CA TRP A 101 -11.36 8.32 -7.84
C TRP A 101 -9.93 8.08 -7.33
N TRP A 102 -8.97 7.85 -8.21
CA TRP A 102 -7.55 7.89 -7.88
C TRP A 102 -6.84 8.91 -8.76
N ARG A 103 -6.04 9.78 -8.14
CA ARG A 103 -5.21 10.76 -8.84
C ARG A 103 -3.77 10.60 -8.45
N PHE A 104 -2.88 10.75 -9.42
CA PHE A 104 -1.46 10.86 -9.14
C PHE A 104 -1.19 12.21 -8.50
N GLU A 105 -0.61 12.19 -7.30
CA GLU A 105 -0.29 13.37 -6.51
C GLU A 105 1.23 13.48 -6.36
N PRO A 106 1.88 14.45 -7.02
CA PRO A 106 3.30 14.72 -6.85
C PRO A 106 3.66 14.96 -5.38
N GLY A 107 4.71 14.27 -4.92
CA GLY A 107 5.18 14.36 -3.54
C GLY A 107 4.35 13.59 -2.51
N ALA A 108 3.26 12.92 -2.92
CA ALA A 108 2.61 11.95 -2.04
C ALA A 108 3.55 10.77 -1.76
N SER A 109 3.71 10.44 -0.48
CA SER A 109 4.45 9.27 -0.01
C SER A 109 3.88 8.81 1.33
N TRP A 110 4.47 7.77 1.92
CA TRP A 110 4.12 7.33 3.27
C TRP A 110 4.20 8.46 4.31
N ARG A 111 5.06 9.48 4.11
CA ARG A 111 5.19 10.65 5.02
C ARG A 111 4.06 11.66 4.87
N ALA A 112 3.56 11.82 3.64
CA ALA A 112 2.50 12.75 3.25
C ALA A 112 1.47 11.98 2.40
N PRO A 113 0.66 11.10 3.01
CA PRO A 113 -0.17 10.12 2.29
C PRO A 113 -1.26 10.75 1.42
N TYR A 114 -1.59 12.02 1.65
CA TYR A 114 -2.55 12.79 0.84
C TYR A 114 -1.88 13.88 -0.02
N GLY A 115 -0.55 13.87 -0.12
CA GLY A 115 0.24 14.93 -0.75
C GLY A 115 0.72 16.01 0.22
N PRO A 116 1.56 16.96 -0.23
CA PRO A 116 2.30 17.90 0.63
C PRO A 116 1.44 18.86 1.47
N SER A 117 0.20 19.11 1.05
CA SER A 117 -0.74 19.99 1.74
C SER A 117 -1.74 19.26 2.64
N GLY A 118 -1.71 17.91 2.63
CA GLY A 118 -2.63 17.06 3.36
C GLY A 118 -2.13 16.67 4.76
N VAL A 119 -2.88 15.76 5.39
CA VAL A 119 -2.52 15.16 6.68
C VAL A 119 -1.19 14.39 6.55
N SER A 120 -0.27 14.64 7.47
CA SER A 120 1.03 13.97 7.56
C SER A 120 0.92 12.66 8.34
N HIS A 121 1.86 11.73 8.11
CA HIS A 121 1.99 10.51 8.91
C HIS A 121 2.16 10.78 10.43
N GLU A 122 2.70 11.94 10.81
CA GLU A 122 2.89 12.35 12.21
C GLU A 122 1.55 12.70 12.88
N ASP A 123 0.56 13.15 12.10
CA ASP A 123 -0.79 13.47 12.59
C ASP A 123 -1.63 12.20 12.83
N ILE A 124 -1.25 11.09 12.18
CA ILE A 124 -1.95 9.79 12.23
C ILE A 124 -0.97 8.62 12.52
N PRO A 125 -0.26 8.65 13.67
CA PRO A 125 0.84 7.73 13.95
C PRO A 125 0.41 6.26 14.08
N ASP A 126 -0.83 6.01 14.50
CA ASP A 126 -1.39 4.67 14.71
C ASP A 126 -2.13 4.12 13.48
N HIS A 127 -2.28 4.91 12.42
CA HIS A 127 -2.87 4.43 11.17
C HIS A 127 -1.88 3.50 10.43
N PRO A 128 -2.39 2.53 9.65
CA PRO A 128 -1.54 1.74 8.77
C PRO A 128 -0.73 2.64 7.83
N VAL A 129 0.57 2.33 7.69
CA VAL A 129 1.40 2.99 6.69
C VAL A 129 0.94 2.59 5.29
N VAL A 130 0.98 3.53 4.35
CA VAL A 130 0.57 3.36 2.95
C VAL A 130 1.67 3.81 2.00
N GLN A 131 1.52 3.55 0.69
CA GLN A 131 2.46 3.98 -0.36
C GLN A 131 3.90 3.44 -0.14
N VAL A 132 3.97 2.19 0.31
CA VAL A 132 5.22 1.46 0.58
C VAL A 132 5.42 0.35 -0.46
N ALA A 133 6.62 0.29 -1.05
CA ALA A 133 7.11 -0.76 -1.96
C ALA A 133 8.65 -0.72 -1.97
#